data_AF-A0A8K1DD27-F1
#
_entry.id   AF-A0A8K1DD27-F1
#
_cell.length_a   1.000
_cell.length_b   1.000
_cell.length_c   1.000
_cell.angle_alpha   90.00
_cell.angle_beta   90.00
_cell.angle_gamma   90.00
#
_symmetry.space_group_name_H-M   'P 1'
#
loop_
_entity.id
_entity.type
_entity.pdbx_description
1 polymer ?
#
loop_
_entity_poly.entity_id
_entity_poly.type
_entity_poly.pdbx_seq_one_letter_code
_entity_poly.pdbx_strand_id
1 'polypeptide(L)'
;MEKRQFVDTVAIIAITKNGIEIAKNLKSKFSDWQVFVPSKFSNNDSNINWFEDSTTEKIGELFKKYNALVCIFSLGAVIRLVAPHMKDKKTDPAVVVVDDTAKFVISTLSGHLGGANKLSEDIAGILGATPVITTAADVNKTIAVDLVGKEFGWKIDDDSTVTKISAFMVNEEKIGLFQDARRKRLVGAKKRASKKCPPICKLG
;
A
#
# COMPACT_ATOMS: atom_id res chain seq x y z
N MET A 1 10.23 3.14 -20.49
CA MET A 1 10.93 2.89 -19.21
C MET A 1 10.19 3.66 -18.14
N GLU A 2 9.21 3.01 -17.51
CA GLU A 2 8.24 3.64 -16.62
C GLU A 2 8.75 3.58 -15.18
N LYS A 3 8.83 4.73 -14.51
CA LYS A 3 9.33 4.86 -13.14
C LYS A 3 8.37 4.13 -12.19
N ARG A 4 8.83 3.02 -11.61
CA ARG A 4 8.13 2.26 -10.55
C ARG A 4 7.69 3.21 -9.43
N GLN A 5 6.40 3.17 -9.10
CA GLN A 5 5.78 4.07 -8.15
C GLN A 5 5.83 3.46 -6.73
N PHE A 6 6.66 4.05 -5.85
CA PHE A 6 6.48 4.17 -4.38
C PHE A 6 6.74 2.99 -3.43
N VAL A 7 7.66 2.07 -3.72
CA VAL A 7 8.24 1.21 -2.66
C VAL A 7 9.75 1.03 -2.90
N ASP A 8 10.55 1.95 -2.38
CA ASP A 8 11.99 1.99 -2.70
C ASP A 8 12.80 0.94 -1.90
N THR A 9 12.30 0.53 -0.73
CA THR A 9 12.94 -0.48 0.12
C THR A 9 11.93 -1.45 0.71
N VAL A 10 12.07 -2.75 0.41
CA VAL A 10 11.20 -3.83 0.89
C VAL A 10 11.97 -4.81 1.76
N ALA A 11 11.44 -5.11 2.94
CA ALA A 11 11.92 -6.17 3.82
C ALA A 11 10.93 -7.34 3.84
N ILE A 12 11.40 -8.56 3.56
CA ILE A 12 10.66 -9.80 3.76
C ILE A 12 11.09 -10.40 5.09
N ILE A 13 10.13 -10.81 5.92
CA ILE A 13 10.40 -11.53 7.16
C ILE A 13 9.66 -12.85 7.20
N ALA A 14 10.41 -13.94 7.42
CA ALA A 14 9.89 -15.29 7.50
C ALA A 14 10.40 -15.98 8.77
N ILE A 15 9.52 -16.70 9.46
CA ILE A 15 9.82 -17.34 10.76
C ILE A 15 9.56 -18.86 10.77
N THR A 16 9.23 -19.43 9.61
CA THR A 16 8.95 -20.86 9.41
C THR A 16 9.75 -21.38 8.23
N LYS A 17 9.98 -22.71 8.16
CA LYS A 17 10.71 -23.33 7.04
C LYS A 17 10.01 -23.08 5.70
N ASN A 18 8.68 -23.20 5.65
CA ASN A 18 7.95 -22.97 4.41
C ASN A 18 7.96 -21.49 4.00
N GLY A 19 7.79 -20.58 4.97
CA GLY A 19 7.90 -19.15 4.74
C GLY A 19 9.26 -18.71 4.20
N ILE A 20 10.34 -19.38 4.60
CA ILE A 20 11.70 -19.12 4.06
C ILE A 20 11.77 -19.45 2.57
N GLU A 21 11.17 -20.56 2.13
CA GLU A 21 11.15 -20.92 0.70
C GLU A 21 10.30 -19.93 -0.13
N ILE A 22 9.17 -19.48 0.41
CA ILE A 22 8.38 -18.40 -0.19
C ILE A 22 9.21 -17.11 -0.29
N ALA A 23 9.93 -16.73 0.78
CA ALA A 23 10.78 -15.55 0.80
C ALA A 23 11.89 -15.62 -0.26
N LYS A 24 12.54 -16.78 -0.40
CA LYS A 24 13.57 -17.02 -1.42
C LYS A 24 13.01 -16.90 -2.83
N ASN A 25 11.81 -17.46 -3.09
CA ASN A 25 11.15 -17.32 -4.38
C ASN A 25 10.92 -15.84 -4.72
N LEU A 26 10.35 -15.07 -3.79
CA LEU A 26 10.14 -13.63 -3.97
C LEU A 26 11.46 -12.87 -4.19
N LYS A 27 12.50 -13.16 -3.40
CA LYS A 27 13.85 -12.58 -3.55
C LYS A 27 14.47 -12.87 -4.92
N SER A 28 14.23 -14.06 -5.49
CA SER A 28 14.71 -14.41 -6.83
C SER A 28 14.08 -13.56 -7.94
N LYS A 29 12.84 -13.10 -7.73
CA LYS A 29 12.12 -12.22 -8.66
C LYS A 29 12.39 -10.74 -8.38
N PHE A 30 12.67 -10.40 -7.13
CA PHE A 30 12.99 -9.06 -6.67
C PHE A 30 14.36 -9.03 -5.98
N SER A 31 15.42 -8.90 -6.78
CA SER A 31 16.81 -8.94 -6.32
C SER A 31 17.14 -7.90 -5.24
N ASP A 32 16.42 -6.77 -5.21
CA ASP A 32 16.72 -5.65 -4.33
C ASP A 32 16.09 -5.80 -2.93
N TRP A 33 15.11 -6.69 -2.78
CA TRP A 33 14.39 -6.89 -1.52
C TRP A 33 15.28 -7.56 -0.49
N GLN A 34 15.17 -7.20 0.79
CA GLN A 34 16.00 -7.77 1.84
C GLN A 34 15.24 -8.85 2.60
N VAL A 35 15.79 -10.05 2.72
CA VAL A 35 15.14 -11.17 3.43
C VAL A 35 15.73 -11.29 4.83
N PHE A 36 14.87 -11.40 5.84
CA PHE A 36 15.23 -11.54 7.25
C PHE A 36 14.64 -12.82 7.85
N VAL A 37 15.49 -13.63 8.47
CA VAL A 37 15.11 -14.93 9.02
C VAL A 37 15.82 -15.17 10.36
N PRO A 38 15.15 -15.73 11.38
CA PRO A 38 15.81 -16.10 12.63
C PRO A 38 16.99 -17.06 12.41
N SER A 39 18.14 -16.79 13.02
CA SER A 39 19.39 -17.56 12.85
C SER A 39 19.28 -19.04 13.18
N LYS A 40 18.28 -19.45 13.98
CA LYS A 40 17.99 -20.88 14.24
C LYS A 40 17.65 -21.69 12.97
N PHE A 41 17.33 -21.02 11.87
CA PHE A 41 17.12 -21.63 10.55
C PHE A 41 18.30 -21.43 9.58
N SER A 42 19.42 -20.87 10.07
CA SER A 42 20.56 -20.53 9.23
C SER A 42 21.12 -21.74 8.49
N ASN A 43 21.38 -21.53 7.20
CA ASN A 43 22.03 -22.48 6.32
C ASN A 43 23.24 -21.84 5.59
N ASN A 44 23.76 -20.73 6.10
CA ASN A 44 24.84 -19.92 5.51
C ASN A 44 24.53 -19.33 4.12
N ASP A 45 23.25 -19.20 3.74
CA ASP A 45 22.86 -18.45 2.54
C ASP A 45 23.18 -16.95 2.71
N SER A 46 24.06 -16.42 1.87
CA SER A 46 24.49 -15.02 1.90
C SER A 46 23.42 -14.04 1.41
N ASN A 47 22.34 -14.52 0.80
CA ASN A 47 21.22 -13.69 0.36
C ASN A 47 20.19 -13.43 1.46
N ILE A 48 20.35 -14.09 2.61
CA ILE A 48 19.46 -13.98 3.76
C ILE A 48 20.20 -13.25 4.89
N ASN A 49 19.54 -12.25 5.47
CA ASN A 49 19.98 -11.58 6.68
C ASN A 49 19.49 -12.38 7.88
N TRP A 50 20.38 -13.18 8.46
CA TRP A 50 20.11 -13.95 9.66
C TRP A 50 20.12 -13.04 10.89
N PHE A 51 19.16 -13.20 11.79
CA PHE A 51 19.11 -12.41 13.02
C PHE A 51 18.91 -13.27 14.28
N GLU A 52 19.59 -12.86 15.35
CA GLU A 52 19.49 -13.49 16.69
C GLU A 52 18.39 -12.85 17.56
N ASP A 53 18.07 -11.58 17.31
CA ASP A 53 17.09 -10.80 18.08
C ASP A 53 15.71 -11.46 18.06
N SER A 54 14.84 -11.04 19.00
CA SER A 54 13.44 -11.47 18.93
C SER A 54 12.76 -10.95 17.66
N THR A 55 11.77 -11.69 17.15
CA THR A 55 10.98 -11.24 16.00
C THR A 55 10.30 -9.88 16.27
N THR A 56 9.93 -9.61 17.53
CA THR A 56 9.37 -8.32 17.96
C THR A 56 10.35 -7.18 17.75
N GLU A 57 11.59 -7.31 18.21
CA GLU A 57 12.63 -6.29 18.04
C GLU A 57 12.94 -6.08 16.56
N LYS A 58 13.07 -7.18 15.81
CA LYS A 58 13.36 -7.10 14.36
C LYS A 58 12.23 -6.40 13.61
N ILE A 59 10.96 -6.72 13.88
CA ILE A 59 9.83 -6.00 13.26
C ILE A 59 9.90 -4.51 13.58
N GLY A 60 10.16 -4.13 14.84
CA GLY A 60 10.27 -2.73 15.24
C GLY A 60 11.41 -1.97 14.55
N GLU A 61 12.53 -2.63 14.30
CA GLU A 61 13.64 -2.09 13.50
C GLU A 61 13.22 -1.91 12.03
N LEU A 62 12.70 -2.96 11.41
CA LEU A 62 12.33 -2.98 9.99
C LEU A 62 11.22 -1.97 9.68
N PHE A 63 10.22 -1.85 10.57
CA PHE A 63 9.11 -0.92 10.44
C PHE A 63 9.56 0.54 10.35
N LYS A 64 10.69 0.90 10.97
CA LYS A 64 11.25 2.26 10.93
C LYS A 64 12.17 2.49 9.74
N LYS A 65 12.78 1.44 9.20
CA LYS A 65 13.87 1.51 8.21
C LYS A 65 13.42 1.29 6.78
N TYR A 66 12.35 0.52 6.57
CA TYR A 66 11.87 0.12 5.26
C TYR A 66 10.54 0.80 4.92
N ASN A 67 10.27 0.95 3.61
CA ASN A 67 9.00 1.49 3.12
C ASN A 67 7.91 0.42 2.99
N ALA A 68 8.29 -0.85 2.89
CA ALA A 68 7.34 -1.96 2.98
C ALA A 68 7.89 -3.19 3.70
N LEU A 69 7.00 -3.87 4.39
CA LEU A 69 7.24 -5.14 5.07
C LEU A 69 6.34 -6.22 4.47
N VAL A 70 6.94 -7.33 4.07
CA VAL A 70 6.26 -8.55 3.63
C VAL A 70 6.46 -9.61 4.71
N CYS A 71 5.41 -9.88 5.48
CA CYS A 71 5.46 -10.82 6.60
C CYS A 71 4.89 -12.17 6.19
N ILE A 72 5.69 -13.23 6.24
CA ILE A 72 5.29 -14.58 5.83
C ILE A 72 5.03 -15.43 7.08
N PHE A 73 3.91 -15.15 7.76
CA PHE A 73 3.39 -15.86 8.93
C PHE A 73 1.99 -15.33 9.29
N SER A 74 1.36 -15.86 10.35
CA SER A 74 -0.05 -15.56 10.67
C SER A 74 -0.33 -14.05 10.80
N LEU A 75 -1.40 -13.58 10.15
CA LEU A 75 -1.87 -12.19 10.20
C LEU A 75 -2.05 -11.69 11.64
N GLY A 76 -2.65 -12.50 12.51
CA GLY A 76 -2.87 -12.13 13.91
C GLY A 76 -1.57 -11.89 14.69
N ALA A 77 -0.48 -12.58 14.36
CA ALA A 77 0.83 -12.28 14.94
C ALA A 77 1.40 -10.98 14.36
N VAL A 78 1.33 -10.77 13.04
CA VAL A 78 1.80 -9.55 12.38
C VAL A 78 1.15 -8.31 13.00
N ILE A 79 -0.17 -8.32 13.16
CA ILE A 79 -0.90 -7.19 13.77
C ILE A 79 -0.38 -6.89 15.18
N ARG A 80 -0.18 -7.90 16.02
CA ARG A 80 0.33 -7.71 17.39
C ARG A 80 1.75 -7.14 17.41
N LEU A 81 2.60 -7.54 16.48
CA LEU A 81 3.99 -7.09 16.40
C LEU A 81 4.11 -5.68 15.82
N VAL A 82 3.25 -5.33 14.86
CA VAL A 82 3.27 -4.03 14.17
C VAL A 82 2.53 -2.95 14.97
N ALA A 83 1.44 -3.29 15.66
CA ALA A 83 0.58 -2.32 16.36
C ALA A 83 1.33 -1.32 17.27
N PRO A 84 2.36 -1.71 18.06
CA PRO A 84 3.10 -0.76 18.90
C PRO A 84 3.93 0.28 18.12
N HIS A 85 4.11 0.10 16.81
CA HIS A 85 4.95 0.95 15.97
C HIS A 85 4.16 1.87 15.02
N MET A 86 2.86 1.61 14.88
CA MET A 86 1.96 2.38 14.00
C MET A 86 1.79 3.81 14.50
N LYS A 87 1.81 4.78 13.59
CA LYS A 87 1.62 6.20 13.88
C LYS A 87 0.47 6.76 13.06
N ASP A 88 0.65 6.79 11.74
CA ASP A 88 -0.35 7.33 10.83
C ASP A 88 -0.23 6.76 9.41
N LYS A 89 -1.36 6.69 8.70
CA LYS A 89 -1.46 6.11 7.34
C LYS A 89 -0.63 6.82 6.26
N LYS A 90 -0.09 8.02 6.52
CA LYS A 90 0.73 8.77 5.56
C LYS A 90 2.21 8.45 5.72
N THR A 91 2.64 8.05 6.93
CA THR A 91 4.05 7.81 7.26
C THR A 91 4.37 6.34 7.52
N ASP A 92 3.38 5.55 7.93
CA ASP A 92 3.55 4.12 8.20
C ASP A 92 3.87 3.35 6.91
N PRO A 93 4.83 2.40 6.93
CA PRO A 93 5.18 1.60 5.77
C PRO A 93 4.00 0.72 5.32
N ALA A 94 4.05 0.31 4.06
CA ALA A 94 3.19 -0.76 3.57
C ALA A 94 3.43 -2.05 4.34
N VAL A 95 2.38 -2.72 4.79
CA VAL A 95 2.49 -4.06 5.38
C VAL A 95 1.61 -5.02 4.61
N VAL A 96 2.23 -6.08 4.11
CA VAL A 96 1.60 -7.18 3.39
C VAL A 96 1.87 -8.47 4.14
N VAL A 97 0.84 -9.31 4.29
CA VAL A 97 0.95 -10.61 4.94
C VAL A 97 0.74 -11.71 3.91
N VAL A 98 1.63 -12.68 3.88
CA VAL A 98 1.47 -13.92 3.09
C VAL A 98 1.28 -15.07 4.07
N ASP A 99 0.25 -15.89 3.86
CA ASP A 99 0.07 -17.07 4.70
C ASP A 99 1.15 -18.12 4.42
N ASP A 100 1.37 -19.03 5.37
CA ASP A 100 2.45 -20.01 5.27
C ASP A 100 2.27 -20.95 4.07
N THR A 101 1.08 -21.07 3.47
CA THR A 101 0.85 -21.89 2.26
C THR A 101 0.83 -21.10 0.95
N ALA A 102 1.14 -19.80 0.99
CA ALA A 102 1.12 -18.89 -0.16
C ALA A 102 -0.21 -18.90 -0.95
N LYS A 103 -1.34 -19.10 -0.27
CA LYS A 103 -2.67 -19.07 -0.89
C LYS A 103 -3.26 -17.66 -0.92
N PHE A 104 -2.91 -16.83 0.06
CA PHE A 104 -3.44 -15.50 0.26
C PHE A 104 -2.32 -14.49 0.49
N VAL A 105 -2.45 -13.34 -0.16
CA VAL A 105 -1.59 -12.17 0.03
C VAL A 105 -2.46 -11.01 0.47
N ILE A 106 -2.33 -10.62 1.73
CA ILE A 106 -3.28 -9.76 2.41
C ILE A 106 -2.67 -8.38 2.60
N SER A 107 -3.26 -7.37 1.96
CA SER A 107 -2.90 -5.97 2.19
C SER A 107 -3.40 -5.54 3.57
N THR A 108 -2.47 -5.21 4.47
CA THR A 108 -2.77 -5.07 5.90
C THR A 108 -2.67 -3.63 6.39
N LEU A 109 -1.62 -2.91 6.00
CA LEU A 109 -1.40 -1.51 6.41
C LEU A 109 -0.94 -0.66 5.23
N SER A 110 -1.34 0.61 5.22
CA SER A 110 -0.98 1.59 4.18
C SER A 110 -1.28 1.12 2.75
N GLY A 111 -2.50 0.60 2.55
CA GLY A 111 -3.00 0.03 1.29
C GLY A 111 -2.83 0.92 0.06
N HIS A 112 -3.50 2.07 0.06
CA HIS A 112 -3.58 2.92 -1.12
C HIS A 112 -2.34 3.84 -1.27
N LEU A 113 -2.13 4.76 -0.33
CA LEU A 113 -1.01 5.72 -0.38
C LEU A 113 0.37 5.08 -0.15
N GLY A 114 0.46 4.07 0.72
CA GLY A 114 1.72 3.37 1.00
C GLY A 114 2.03 2.23 0.04
N GLY A 115 1.10 1.89 -0.86
CA GLY A 115 1.33 0.89 -1.91
C GLY A 115 1.14 -0.57 -1.50
N ALA A 116 0.62 -0.88 -0.31
CA ALA A 116 0.42 -2.27 0.10
C ALA A 116 -0.58 -3.03 -0.78
N ASN A 117 -1.59 -2.33 -1.37
CA ASN A 117 -2.55 -2.95 -2.27
C ASN A 117 -1.86 -3.43 -3.56
N LYS A 118 -1.11 -2.53 -4.20
CA LYS A 118 -0.35 -2.86 -5.41
C LYS A 118 0.70 -3.93 -5.15
N LEU A 119 1.43 -3.81 -4.05
CA LEU A 119 2.42 -4.80 -3.62
C LEU A 119 1.79 -6.19 -3.41
N SER A 120 0.56 -6.23 -2.86
CA SER A 120 -0.17 -7.49 -2.66
C SER A 120 -0.54 -8.16 -3.97
N GLU A 121 -1.00 -7.39 -4.96
CA GLU A 121 -1.28 -7.90 -6.31
C GLU A 121 -0.02 -8.43 -7.00
N ASP A 122 1.08 -7.69 -6.93
CA ASP A 122 2.34 -8.06 -7.57
C ASP A 122 2.92 -9.36 -6.96
N ILE A 123 2.90 -9.47 -5.63
CA ILE A 123 3.31 -10.69 -4.91
C ILE A 123 2.38 -11.85 -5.25
N ALA A 124 1.06 -11.62 -5.27
CA ALA A 124 0.08 -12.67 -5.58
C ALA A 124 0.26 -13.22 -7.00
N GLY A 125 0.53 -12.36 -7.99
CA GLY A 125 0.80 -12.77 -9.36
C GLY A 125 2.04 -13.66 -9.49
N ILE A 126 3.07 -13.43 -8.67
CA ILE A 126 4.29 -14.26 -8.65
C ILE A 126 4.06 -15.60 -7.97
N LEU A 127 3.30 -15.61 -6.86
CA LEU A 127 3.06 -16.81 -6.08
C LEU A 127 1.90 -17.67 -6.63
N GLY A 128 1.11 -17.15 -7.57
CA GLY A 128 -0.16 -17.77 -7.97
C GLY A 128 -1.20 -17.75 -6.86
N ALA A 129 -1.10 -16.77 -5.96
CA ALA A 129 -1.95 -16.62 -4.78
C ALA A 129 -3.16 -15.73 -5.06
N THR A 130 -4.10 -15.68 -4.11
CA THR A 130 -5.23 -14.75 -4.15
C THR A 130 -4.88 -13.47 -3.38
N PRO A 131 -4.88 -12.28 -4.02
CA PRO A 131 -4.74 -11.03 -3.28
C PRO A 131 -6.03 -10.72 -2.51
N VAL A 132 -5.89 -10.32 -1.25
CA VAL A 132 -7.00 -9.92 -0.37
C VAL A 132 -6.84 -8.43 -0.07
N ILE A 133 -7.64 -7.61 -0.78
CA ILE A 133 -7.68 -6.17 -0.64
C ILE A 133 -9.09 -5.77 -0.20
N THR A 134 -9.19 -5.10 0.94
CA THR A 134 -10.47 -4.74 1.57
C THR A 134 -10.74 -3.24 1.58
N THR A 135 -9.80 -2.43 1.08
CA THR A 135 -9.92 -0.97 1.14
C THR A 135 -11.05 -0.49 0.22
N ALA A 136 -12.04 0.20 0.79
CA ALA A 136 -13.25 0.63 0.07
C ALA A 136 -12.97 1.42 -1.21
N ALA A 137 -11.91 2.24 -1.24
CA ALA A 137 -11.52 3.01 -2.41
C ALA A 137 -11.16 2.11 -3.61
N ASP A 138 -10.45 1.00 -3.37
CA ASP A 138 -10.02 0.07 -4.41
C ASP A 138 -11.12 -0.95 -4.76
N VAL A 139 -11.90 -1.39 -3.77
CA VAL A 139 -13.06 -2.30 -4.00
C VAL A 139 -14.11 -1.64 -4.89
N ASN A 140 -14.37 -0.34 -4.72
CA ASN A 140 -15.37 0.38 -5.49
C ASN A 140 -14.85 0.91 -6.84
N LYS A 141 -13.56 0.68 -7.20
CA LYS A 141 -12.88 1.30 -8.37
C LYS A 141 -13.08 2.83 -8.43
N THR A 142 -13.29 3.43 -7.28
CA THR A 142 -13.55 4.85 -7.18
C THR A 142 -12.23 5.60 -7.22
N ILE A 143 -12.12 6.61 -8.08
CA ILE A 143 -10.91 7.45 -8.15
C ILE A 143 -10.61 7.98 -6.75
N ALA A 144 -9.47 7.59 -6.20
CA ALA A 144 -9.02 8.07 -4.91
C ALA A 144 -8.72 9.56 -5.03
N VAL A 145 -9.48 10.37 -4.30
CA VAL A 145 -9.48 11.84 -4.39
C VAL A 145 -8.07 12.40 -4.13
N ASP A 146 -7.31 11.73 -3.28
CA ASP A 146 -5.93 12.03 -2.93
C ASP A 146 -4.90 11.71 -4.04
N LEU A 147 -5.26 10.88 -5.02
CA LEU A 147 -4.42 10.59 -6.19
C LEU A 147 -4.85 11.32 -7.47
N VAL A 148 -6.02 11.98 -7.47
CA VAL A 148 -6.55 12.69 -8.64
C VAL A 148 -5.52 13.69 -9.17
N GLY A 149 -5.04 13.41 -10.39
CA GLY A 149 -4.15 14.29 -11.13
C GLY A 149 -2.69 14.33 -10.66
N LYS A 150 -2.30 13.43 -9.74
CA LYS A 150 -0.89 13.28 -9.32
C LYS A 150 0.03 12.98 -10.51
N GLU A 151 -0.44 12.20 -11.49
CA GLU A 151 0.25 11.90 -12.75
C GLU A 151 0.47 13.16 -13.63
N PHE A 152 -0.40 14.15 -13.50
CA PHE A 152 -0.28 15.46 -14.16
C PHE A 152 0.46 16.50 -13.30
N GLY A 153 1.08 16.07 -12.20
CA GLY A 153 1.79 16.93 -11.25
C GLY A 153 0.86 17.83 -10.41
N TRP A 154 -0.43 17.51 -10.34
CA TRP A 154 -1.37 18.26 -9.52
C TRP A 154 -1.10 18.03 -8.04
N LYS A 155 -1.28 19.10 -7.26
CA LYS A 155 -1.16 19.07 -5.80
C LYS A 155 -2.51 19.43 -5.21
N ILE A 156 -2.81 18.83 -4.07
CA ILE A 156 -3.98 19.17 -3.28
C ILE A 156 -3.69 20.49 -2.57
N ASP A 157 -4.50 21.51 -2.85
CA ASP A 157 -4.38 22.83 -2.21
C ASP A 157 -4.83 22.80 -0.74
N ASP A 158 -5.82 21.95 -0.40
CA ASP A 158 -6.39 21.82 0.94
C ASP A 158 -6.78 20.36 1.26
N ASP A 159 -5.95 19.72 2.08
CA ASP A 159 -6.12 18.34 2.54
C ASP A 159 -7.34 18.14 3.48
N SER A 160 -7.90 19.22 4.05
CA SER A 160 -8.99 19.13 5.03
C SER A 160 -10.29 18.58 4.44
N THR A 161 -10.48 18.76 3.12
CA THR A 161 -11.67 18.32 2.40
C THR A 161 -11.55 16.93 1.80
N VAL A 162 -10.34 16.38 1.70
CA VAL A 162 -10.06 15.09 1.04
C VAL A 162 -10.87 13.97 1.67
N THR A 163 -10.80 13.83 3.00
CA THR A 163 -11.55 12.78 3.73
C THR A 163 -13.05 12.84 3.46
N LYS A 164 -13.62 14.05 3.38
CA LYS A 164 -15.05 14.25 3.13
C LYS A 164 -15.44 13.87 1.70
N ILE A 165 -14.64 14.26 0.72
CA ILE A 165 -14.89 13.94 -0.68
C ILE A 165 -14.66 12.44 -0.92
N SER A 166 -13.64 11.83 -0.30
CA SER A 166 -13.42 10.37 -0.32
C SER A 166 -14.63 9.62 0.25
N ALA A 167 -15.21 10.10 1.35
CA ALA A 167 -16.42 9.50 1.91
C ALA A 167 -17.63 9.60 0.95
N PHE A 168 -17.81 10.75 0.27
CA PHE A 168 -18.84 10.87 -0.76
C PHE A 168 -18.61 9.92 -1.93
N MET A 169 -17.36 9.73 -2.34
CA MET A 169 -17.02 8.84 -3.45
C MET A 169 -17.32 7.38 -3.10
N VAL A 170 -16.94 6.95 -1.88
CA VAL A 170 -17.22 5.60 -1.38
C VAL A 170 -18.72 5.32 -1.25
N ASN A 171 -19.51 6.34 -0.91
CA ASN A 171 -20.96 6.24 -0.77
C ASN A 171 -21.73 6.50 -2.08
N GLU A 172 -21.05 6.54 -3.23
CA GLU A 172 -21.66 6.78 -4.56
C GLU A 172 -22.47 8.09 -4.65
N GLU A 173 -22.12 9.08 -3.84
CA GLU A 173 -22.74 10.40 -3.85
C GLU A 173 -22.32 11.19 -5.10
N LYS A 174 -23.16 12.12 -5.56
CA LYS A 174 -22.85 12.93 -6.75
C LYS A 174 -21.73 13.94 -6.47
N ILE A 175 -20.56 13.71 -7.06
CA ILE A 175 -19.40 14.62 -7.01
C ILE A 175 -19.20 15.29 -8.37
N GLY A 176 -18.87 16.58 -8.37
CA GLY A 176 -18.51 17.34 -9.57
C GLY A 176 -17.03 17.71 -9.60
N LEU A 177 -16.37 17.46 -10.72
CA LEU A 177 -15.02 17.97 -11.00
C LEU A 177 -15.12 19.35 -11.67
N PHE A 178 -14.36 20.33 -11.18
CA PHE A 178 -14.24 21.65 -11.80
C PHE A 178 -12.78 21.96 -12.08
N GLN A 179 -12.45 22.26 -13.33
CA GLN A 179 -11.12 22.67 -13.76
C GLN A 179 -11.21 24.04 -14.42
N ASP A 180 -10.48 25.03 -13.90
CA ASP A 180 -10.28 26.30 -14.59
C ASP A 180 -9.10 26.15 -15.57
N ALA A 181 -9.38 26.10 -16.86
CA ALA A 181 -8.41 25.85 -17.93
C ALA A 181 -7.30 26.91 -18.07
N ARG A 182 -7.27 27.93 -17.20
CA ARG A 182 -6.29 29.02 -17.22
C ARG A 182 -5.21 28.93 -16.14
N ARG A 183 -5.20 27.90 -15.28
CA ARG A 183 -4.12 27.68 -14.30
C ARG A 183 -3.80 26.20 -14.11
N LYS A 184 -2.52 25.87 -13.95
CA LYS A 184 -2.00 24.53 -13.58
C LYS A 184 -2.31 24.15 -12.10
N ARG A 185 -3.46 24.54 -11.54
CA ARG A 185 -3.79 24.33 -10.11
C ARG A 185 -5.27 23.99 -9.92
N LEU A 186 -5.54 22.93 -9.17
CA LEU A 186 -6.88 22.51 -8.79
C LEU A 186 -7.50 23.50 -7.80
N VAL A 187 -8.67 24.06 -8.12
CA VAL A 187 -9.52 24.77 -7.16
C VAL A 187 -10.59 23.78 -6.74
N GLY A 188 -10.57 23.38 -5.46
CA GLY A 188 -11.24 22.20 -4.91
C GLY A 188 -12.73 21.97 -5.26
N ALA A 189 -13.21 20.78 -4.92
CA ALA A 189 -14.59 20.35 -5.18
C ALA A 189 -15.58 21.13 -4.32
N LYS A 190 -16.37 22.02 -4.95
CA LYS A 190 -17.48 22.72 -4.28
C LYS A 190 -18.77 21.93 -4.43
N LYS A 191 -19.52 21.81 -3.33
CA LYS A 191 -20.92 21.39 -3.33
C LYS A 191 -21.71 22.36 -4.20
N ARG A 192 -22.25 21.92 -5.34
CA ARG A 192 -23.27 22.70 -6.05
C ARG A 192 -24.54 22.66 -5.20
N ALA A 193 -24.73 23.69 -4.37
CA ALA A 193 -26.07 24.07 -3.95
C ALA A 193 -26.85 24.44 -5.22
N SER A 194 -28.08 23.93 -5.35
CA SER A 194 -28.95 24.16 -6.49
C SER A 194 -29.28 25.65 -6.66
N LYS A 195 -28.43 26.40 -7.35
CA LYS A 195 -28.78 27.70 -7.92
C LYS A 195 -28.25 27.72 -9.35
N LYS A 196 -29.21 27.62 -10.28
CA LYS A 196 -29.13 27.75 -11.74
C LYS A 196 -27.70 27.89 -12.30
N CYS A 197 -27.16 26.81 -12.84
CA CYS A 197 -25.98 26.88 -13.70
C CYS A 197 -26.39 27.50 -15.05
N PRO A 198 -25.68 28.52 -15.58
CA PRO A 198 -25.87 28.96 -16.96
C PRO A 198 -25.43 27.83 -17.92
N PRO A 199 -25.97 27.80 -19.15
CA PRO A 199 -25.74 26.70 -20.07
C PRO A 199 -24.35 26.84 -20.67
N ILE A 200 -23.39 26.05 -20.22
CA ILE A 200 -22.10 25.94 -20.89
C ILE A 200 -21.77 24.45 -21.05
N CYS A 201 -21.63 24.09 -22.33
CA CYS A 201 -21.19 22.83 -22.91
C CYS A 201 -22.17 21.65 -22.81
N LYS A 202 -23.10 21.62 -23.77
CA LYS A 202 -23.48 20.36 -24.42
C LYS A 202 -22.23 19.84 -25.15
N LEU A 203 -21.73 18.67 -24.78
CA LEU A 203 -20.85 17.90 -25.65
C LEU A 203 -21.75 17.28 -26.73
N GLY A 204 -21.58 17.76 -27.96
CA GLY A 204 -21.87 16.98 -29.16
C GLY A 204 -20.66 16.14 -29.53
#